data_AF-A0A1D2R1P6-F1
#
_entry.id   AF-A0A1D2R1P6-F1
#
_cell.length_a   1.000
_cell.length_b   1.000
_cell.length_c   1.000
_cell.angle_alpha   90.00
_cell.angle_beta   90.00
_cell.angle_gamma   90.00
#
_symmetry.space_group_name_H-M   'P 1'
#
loop_
_entity.id
_entity.type
_entity.pdbx_description
1 polymer ?
#
loop_
_entity_poly.entity_id
_entity_poly.type
_entity_poly.pdbx_seq_one_letter_code
_entity_poly.pdbx_strand_id
1 'polypeptide(L)'
;MKGAIKNIGIAGVICGAIYALIAILCPEVIKPGYVNYGISMRLLVAVLYLVLSPILITLSLLIESGILYIFARVLDGRGTYTVQTYLMSLFMPPLIIINVILNISQVGYLSVVVGIFMVYVLTIALMKTHGYDLWKAIVTWLMPLIITTVLAIALITNLKA
;
A
#
# COMPACT_ATOMS: atom_id res chain seq x y z
N MET A 1 14.16 -11.33 4.45
CA MET A 1 13.90 -10.55 3.22
C MET A 1 13.23 -11.37 2.13
N LYS A 2 13.80 -12.52 1.69
CA LYS A 2 13.21 -13.37 0.63
C LYS A 2 11.74 -13.74 0.88
N GLY A 3 11.38 -14.12 2.11
CA GLY A 3 10.00 -14.43 2.48
C GLY A 3 9.05 -13.24 2.34
N ALA A 4 9.52 -12.03 2.68
CA ALA A 4 8.71 -10.81 2.58
C ALA A 4 8.39 -10.45 1.13
N ILE A 5 9.40 -10.49 0.27
CA ILE A 5 9.27 -10.26 -1.17
C ILE A 5 8.34 -11.29 -1.80
N LYS A 6 8.44 -12.56 -1.41
CA LYS A 6 7.55 -13.62 -1.90
C LYS A 6 6.08 -13.34 -1.53
N ASN A 7 5.80 -13.04 -0.26
CA ASN A 7 4.44 -12.82 0.22
C ASN A 7 3.78 -11.62 -0.47
N ILE A 8 4.51 -10.50 -0.55
CA ILE A 8 3.98 -9.28 -1.16
C ILE A 8 3.87 -9.40 -2.69
N GLY A 9 4.80 -10.11 -3.33
CA GLY A 9 4.77 -10.41 -4.76
C GLY A 9 3.55 -11.25 -5.14
N ILE A 10 3.19 -12.27 -4.34
CA ILE A 10 1.96 -13.05 -4.53
C ILE A 10 0.73 -12.15 -4.44
N ALA A 11 0.67 -11.27 -3.42
CA ALA A 11 -0.43 -10.30 -3.31
C ALA A 11 -0.53 -9.42 -4.55
N GLY A 12 0.60 -8.93 -5.07
CA GLY A 12 0.61 -8.09 -6.25
C GLY A 12 0.20 -8.84 -7.53
N VAL A 13 0.54 -10.12 -7.68
CA VAL A 13 0.00 -10.94 -8.78
C VAL A 13 -1.52 -11.07 -8.67
N ILE A 14 -2.03 -11.35 -7.46
CA ILE A 14 -3.48 -11.46 -7.22
C ILE A 14 -4.18 -10.13 -7.54
N CYS A 15 -3.66 -9.01 -7.04
CA CYS A 15 -4.23 -7.69 -7.30
C CYS A 15 -4.18 -7.34 -8.79
N GLY A 16 -3.05 -7.60 -9.45
CA GLY A 16 -2.89 -7.42 -10.89
C GLY A 16 -3.89 -8.24 -11.70
N ALA A 17 -4.13 -9.50 -11.33
CA ALA A 17 -5.13 -10.35 -11.97
C ALA A 17 -6.56 -9.82 -11.78
N ILE A 18 -6.90 -9.38 -10.56
CA ILE A 18 -8.21 -8.76 -10.27
C ILE A 18 -8.41 -7.51 -11.14
N TYR A 19 -7.44 -6.58 -11.14
CA TYR A 19 -7.53 -5.37 -11.96
C TYR A 19 -7.54 -5.66 -13.47
N ALA A 20 -6.80 -6.65 -13.92
CA ALA A 20 -6.80 -7.08 -15.33
C ALA A 20 -8.17 -7.58 -15.76
N LEU A 21 -8.82 -8.42 -14.95
CA LEU A 21 -10.18 -8.91 -15.21
C LEU A 21 -11.19 -7.75 -15.27
N ILE A 22 -11.09 -6.80 -14.33
CA ILE A 22 -12.00 -5.65 -14.29
C ILE A 22 -11.77 -4.73 -15.49
N ALA A 23 -10.52 -4.49 -15.90
CA ALA A 23 -10.21 -3.67 -17.07
C ALA A 23 -10.84 -4.21 -18.36
N ILE A 24 -11.02 -5.53 -18.46
CA ILE A 24 -11.65 -6.19 -19.60
C ILE A 24 -13.17 -6.17 -19.46
N LEU A 25 -13.70 -6.62 -18.32
CA LEU A 25 -15.12 -6.91 -18.10
C LEU A 25 -15.94 -5.67 -17.72
N CYS A 26 -15.39 -4.79 -16.88
CA CYS A 26 -16.09 -3.66 -16.26
C CYS A 26 -15.16 -2.42 -16.16
N PRO A 27 -14.65 -1.88 -17.28
CA PRO A 27 -13.65 -0.80 -17.26
C PRO A 27 -14.13 0.48 -16.56
N GLU A 28 -15.44 0.73 -16.51
CA GLU A 28 -16.08 1.83 -15.77
C GLU A 28 -15.78 1.82 -14.27
N VAL A 29 -15.51 0.65 -13.68
CA VAL A 29 -15.18 0.50 -12.26
C VAL A 29 -13.79 1.07 -11.96
N ILE A 30 -12.84 0.94 -12.89
CA ILE A 30 -11.48 1.47 -12.71
C ILE A 30 -11.50 2.98 -12.86
N LYS A 31 -12.17 3.49 -13.89
CA LYS A 31 -12.31 4.93 -14.11
C LYS A 31 -13.57 5.23 -14.93
N PRO A 32 -14.52 6.00 -14.39
CA PRO A 32 -15.70 6.44 -15.12
C PRO A 32 -15.30 7.12 -16.44
N GLY A 33 -15.89 6.69 -17.55
CA GLY A 33 -15.55 7.17 -18.90
C GLY A 33 -14.62 6.24 -19.71
N TYR A 34 -14.08 5.17 -19.11
CA TYR A 34 -13.28 4.17 -19.84
C TYR A 34 -14.08 3.24 -20.76
N VAL A 35 -15.42 3.32 -20.74
CA VAL A 35 -16.32 2.45 -21.53
C VAL A 35 -16.09 2.61 -23.04
N ASN A 36 -15.61 3.78 -23.48
CA ASN A 36 -15.40 4.09 -24.89
C ASN A 36 -14.07 3.56 -25.47
N TYR A 37 -13.21 2.92 -24.67
CA TYR A 37 -12.00 2.30 -25.19
C TYR A 37 -12.32 0.99 -25.91
N GLY A 38 -11.78 0.83 -27.12
CA GLY A 38 -11.85 -0.42 -27.88
C GLY A 38 -11.17 -1.59 -27.15
N ILE A 39 -11.54 -2.82 -27.53
CA ILE A 39 -11.07 -4.06 -26.88
C ILE A 39 -9.55 -4.18 -26.82
N SER A 40 -8.85 -3.69 -27.86
CA SER A 40 -7.38 -3.69 -27.93
C SER A 40 -6.74 -2.88 -26.80
N MET A 41 -7.29 -1.70 -26.49
CA MET A 41 -6.80 -0.86 -25.40
C MET A 41 -7.09 -1.47 -24.03
N ARG A 42 -8.26 -2.10 -23.86
CA ARG A 42 -8.61 -2.80 -22.61
C ARG A 42 -7.66 -3.95 -22.31
N LEU A 43 -7.32 -4.75 -23.33
CA LEU A 43 -6.35 -5.83 -23.22
C LEU A 43 -4.95 -5.30 -22.86
N LEU A 44 -4.52 -4.20 -23.49
CA LEU A 44 -3.24 -3.58 -23.15
C LEU A 44 -3.19 -3.17 -21.67
N VAL A 45 -4.23 -2.48 -21.19
CA VAL A 45 -4.33 -2.07 -19.78
C VAL A 45 -4.33 -3.28 -18.85
N ALA A 46 -5.03 -4.36 -19.20
CA ALA A 46 -5.06 -5.59 -18.42
C ALA A 46 -3.68 -6.24 -18.29
N VAL A 47 -2.92 -6.31 -19.39
CA VAL A 47 -1.53 -6.81 -19.39
C VAL A 47 -0.64 -5.92 -18.51
N LEU A 48 -0.79 -4.60 -18.61
CA LEU A 48 -0.02 -3.66 -17.78
C LEU A 48 -0.29 -3.88 -16.29
N TYR A 49 -1.55 -4.06 -15.86
CA TYR A 49 -1.85 -4.36 -14.46
C TYR A 49 -1.23 -5.69 -14.01
N LEU A 50 -1.34 -6.74 -14.83
CA LEU A 50 -0.80 -8.05 -14.49
C LEU A 50 0.72 -8.04 -14.29
N VAL A 51 1.45 -7.26 -15.10
CA VAL A 51 2.92 -7.18 -15.05
C VAL A 51 3.41 -6.18 -14.01
N LEU A 52 2.82 -4.98 -13.97
CA LEU A 52 3.31 -3.88 -13.14
C LEU A 52 2.86 -4.00 -11.68
N SER A 53 1.69 -4.57 -11.40
CA SER A 53 1.16 -4.68 -10.03
C SER A 53 2.11 -5.38 -9.05
N PRO A 54 2.67 -6.58 -9.33
CA PRO A 54 3.63 -7.22 -8.43
C PRO A 54 4.90 -6.40 -8.21
N ILE A 55 5.36 -5.68 -9.22
CA ILE A 55 6.55 -4.82 -9.13
C ILE A 55 6.25 -3.62 -8.24
N LEU A 56 5.19 -2.88 -8.54
CA LEU A 56 4.82 -1.66 -7.83
C LEU A 56 4.47 -1.95 -6.37
N ILE A 57 3.68 -2.99 -6.09
CA ILE A 57 3.29 -3.33 -4.70
C ILE A 57 4.50 -3.78 -3.88
N THR A 58 5.44 -4.53 -4.47
CA THR A 58 6.69 -4.89 -3.80
C THR A 58 7.55 -3.67 -3.52
N LEU A 59 7.72 -2.78 -4.51
CA LEU A 59 8.50 -1.54 -4.34
C LEU A 59 7.87 -0.63 -3.27
N SER A 60 6.55 -0.47 -3.29
CA SER A 60 5.82 0.31 -2.30
C SER A 60 6.08 -0.20 -0.88
N LEU A 61 6.01 -1.52 -0.66
CA LEU A 61 6.33 -2.10 0.66
C LEU A 61 7.78 -1.80 1.08
N LEU A 62 8.74 -1.96 0.17
CA LEU A 62 10.16 -1.75 0.48
C LEU A 62 10.45 -0.27 0.81
N ILE A 63 9.85 0.65 0.05
CA ILE A 63 9.96 2.10 0.26
C ILE A 63 9.28 2.49 1.57
N GLU A 64 8.03 2.08 1.79
CA GLU A 64 7.29 2.37 3.02
C GLU A 64 8.02 1.82 4.25
N SER A 65 8.47 0.56 4.21
CA SER A 65 9.26 -0.01 5.29
C SER A 65 10.59 0.72 5.47
N GLY A 66 11.21 1.19 4.40
CA GLY A 66 12.45 1.96 4.46
C GLY A 66 12.26 3.29 5.18
N ILE A 67 11.21 4.02 4.82
CA ILE A 67 10.82 5.28 5.46
C ILE A 67 10.54 5.05 6.94
N LEU A 68 9.68 4.08 7.28
CA LEU A 68 9.36 3.74 8.67
C LEU A 68 10.61 3.34 9.45
N TYR A 69 11.53 2.60 8.83
CA TYR A 69 12.77 2.21 9.46
C TYR A 69 13.67 3.41 9.77
N ILE A 70 13.76 4.40 8.88
CA ILE A 70 14.53 5.64 9.13
C ILE A 70 13.95 6.37 10.35
N PHE A 71 12.64 6.60 10.40
CA PHE A 71 12.00 7.21 11.56
C PHE A 71 12.16 6.36 12.81
N ALA A 72 12.16 5.03 12.66
CA ALA A 72 12.41 4.16 13.77
C ALA A 72 13.84 4.33 14.33
N ARG A 73 14.84 4.52 13.46
CA ARG A 73 16.21 4.79 13.94
C ARG A 73 16.33 6.14 14.64
N VAL A 74 15.57 7.15 14.23
CA VAL A 74 15.50 8.47 14.91
C VAL A 74 14.88 8.35 16.31
N LEU A 75 13.98 7.39 16.54
CA LEU A 75 13.27 7.18 17.81
C LEU A 75 13.91 6.09 18.70
N ASP A 76 15.20 5.78 18.46
CA ASP A 76 15.99 4.76 19.16
C ASP A 76 15.49 3.31 19.00
N GLY A 77 14.86 3.00 17.87
CA GLY A 77 14.39 1.66 17.56
C GLY A 77 15.53 0.67 17.36
N ARG A 78 15.49 -0.44 18.11
CA ARG A 78 16.53 -1.48 18.13
C ARG A 78 16.36 -2.59 17.09
N GLY A 79 15.22 -2.63 16.43
CA GLY A 79 14.87 -3.63 15.41
C GLY A 79 15.68 -3.50 14.13
N THR A 80 15.61 -4.54 13.30
CA THR A 80 16.26 -4.55 11.98
C THR A 80 15.24 -4.32 10.87
N TYR A 81 15.67 -3.65 9.79
CA TYR A 81 14.86 -3.43 8.60
C TYR A 81 14.25 -4.74 8.06
N THR A 82 15.04 -5.82 8.08
CA THR A 82 14.60 -7.14 7.60
C THR A 82 13.46 -7.73 8.41
N VAL A 83 13.50 -7.61 9.74
CA VAL A 83 12.42 -8.10 10.63
C VAL A 83 11.17 -7.25 10.47
N GLN A 84 11.32 -5.92 10.41
CA GLN A 84 10.20 -5.00 10.20
C GLN A 84 9.46 -5.30 8.90
N THR A 85 10.21 -5.35 7.80
CA THR A 85 9.67 -5.63 6.46
C THR A 85 9.00 -7.00 6.41
N TYR A 86 9.58 -7.99 7.09
CA TYR A 86 8.98 -9.33 7.17
C TYR A 86 7.65 -9.31 7.92
N LEU A 87 7.57 -8.67 9.10
CA LEU A 87 6.30 -8.58 9.83
C LEU A 87 5.24 -7.81 9.03
N MET A 88 5.60 -6.70 8.39
CA MET A 88 4.70 -5.98 7.49
C MET A 88 4.16 -6.89 6.37
N SER A 89 5.03 -7.70 5.76
CA SER A 89 4.62 -8.62 4.68
C SER A 89 3.68 -9.75 5.13
N LEU A 90 3.48 -9.99 6.43
CA LEU A 90 2.54 -11.00 6.91
C LEU A 90 1.09 -10.50 6.85
N PHE A 91 0.87 -9.22 7.14
CA PHE A 91 -0.48 -8.65 7.20
C PHE A 91 -0.82 -7.75 6.01
N MET A 92 0.17 -7.16 5.33
CA MET A 92 -0.10 -6.30 4.17
C MET A 92 -0.82 -7.04 3.03
N PRO A 93 -0.41 -8.27 2.61
CA PRO A 93 -1.06 -8.97 1.50
C PRO A 93 -2.59 -9.11 1.63
N PRO A 94 -3.15 -9.66 2.74
CA PRO A 94 -4.60 -9.77 2.87
C PRO A 94 -5.27 -8.39 2.92
N LEU A 95 -4.67 -7.38 3.55
CA LEU A 95 -5.26 -6.04 3.62
C LEU A 95 -5.29 -5.34 2.27
N ILE A 96 -4.25 -5.48 1.45
CA ILE A 96 -4.21 -4.94 0.08
C ILE A 96 -5.32 -5.58 -0.75
N ILE A 97 -5.47 -6.92 -0.70
CA ILE A 97 -6.50 -7.63 -1.45
C ILE A 97 -7.91 -7.20 -1.01
N ILE A 98 -8.15 -7.08 0.30
CA ILE A 98 -9.43 -6.58 0.84
C ILE A 98 -9.68 -5.16 0.32
N ASN A 99 -8.69 -4.28 0.33
CA ASN A 99 -8.84 -2.90 -0.13
C ASN A 99 -9.18 -2.86 -1.63
N VAL A 100 -8.54 -3.69 -2.46
CA VAL A 100 -8.89 -3.82 -3.88
C VAL A 100 -10.37 -4.20 -4.05
N ILE A 101 -10.85 -5.21 -3.31
CA ILE A 101 -12.25 -5.66 -3.34
C ILE A 101 -13.22 -4.55 -2.92
N LEU A 102 -12.88 -3.79 -1.86
CA LEU A 102 -13.73 -2.71 -1.35
C LEU A 102 -13.80 -1.51 -2.29
N ASN A 103 -12.70 -1.19 -2.97
CA ASN A 103 -12.69 -0.11 -3.97
C ASN A 103 -13.59 -0.45 -5.16
N ILE A 104 -13.75 -1.74 -5.50
CA ILE A 104 -14.65 -2.22 -6.55
C ILE A 104 -16.12 -2.10 -6.13
N SER A 105 -16.43 -2.44 -4.87
CA SER A 105 -17.81 -2.44 -4.38
C SER A 105 -18.37 -1.04 -4.09
N GLN A 106 -17.56 0.01 -4.24
CA GLN A 106 -17.90 1.42 -3.93
C GLN A 106 -18.34 1.63 -2.46
N VAL A 107 -18.04 0.68 -1.57
CA VAL A 107 -18.38 0.75 -0.15
C VAL A 107 -17.27 1.49 0.61
N GLY A 108 -17.16 2.80 0.35
CA GLY A 108 -16.02 3.61 0.80
C GLY A 108 -15.80 3.65 2.31
N TYR A 109 -16.84 3.47 3.14
CA TYR A 109 -16.70 3.46 4.60
C TYR A 109 -15.96 2.22 5.12
N LEU A 110 -16.03 1.08 4.43
CA LEU A 110 -15.30 -0.12 4.83
C LEU A 110 -13.79 0.05 4.62
N SER A 111 -13.38 0.84 3.63
CA SER A 111 -11.98 1.17 3.41
C SER A 111 -11.37 1.92 4.60
N VAL A 112 -12.17 2.74 5.29
CA VAL A 112 -11.74 3.43 6.52
C VAL A 112 -11.49 2.42 7.64
N VAL A 113 -12.41 1.46 7.83
CA VAL A 113 -12.26 0.40 8.85
C VAL A 113 -11.00 -0.43 8.60
N VAL A 114 -10.75 -0.81 7.35
CA VAL A 114 -9.53 -1.53 6.94
C VAL A 114 -8.28 -0.69 7.20
N GLY A 115 -8.33 0.62 6.93
CA GLY A 115 -7.23 1.54 7.24
C GLY A 115 -6.91 1.63 8.74
N ILE A 116 -7.93 1.74 9.59
CA ILE A 116 -7.76 1.74 11.05
C ILE A 116 -7.13 0.42 11.51
N PHE A 117 -7.62 -0.71 11.00
CA PHE A 117 -7.08 -2.02 11.33
C PHE A 117 -5.62 -2.17 10.86
N MET A 118 -5.28 -1.67 9.67
CA MET A 118 -3.91 -1.66 9.14
C MET A 118 -2.96 -0.90 10.08
N VAL A 119 -3.35 0.29 10.54
CA VAL A 119 -2.56 1.11 11.46
C VAL A 119 -2.39 0.43 12.83
N TYR A 120 -3.43 -0.24 13.32
CA TYR A 120 -3.37 -1.03 14.55
C TYR A 120 -2.33 -2.16 14.46
N VAL A 121 -2.38 -2.98 13.41
CA VAL A 121 -1.42 -4.08 13.23
C VAL A 121 -0.02 -3.55 12.96
N LEU A 122 0.12 -2.45 12.21
CA LEU A 122 1.40 -1.79 11.98
C LEU A 122 2.02 -1.30 13.30
N THR A 123 1.22 -0.70 14.19
CA THR A 123 1.67 -0.23 15.50
C THR A 123 2.22 -1.41 16.32
N ILE A 124 1.50 -2.54 16.36
CA ILE A 124 1.98 -3.75 17.04
C ILE A 124 3.28 -4.25 16.42
N ALA A 125 3.37 -4.29 15.09
CA ALA A 125 4.56 -4.76 14.38
C ALA A 125 5.79 -3.90 14.70
N LEU A 126 5.62 -2.57 14.77
CA LEU A 126 6.68 -1.63 15.14
C LEU A 126 7.10 -1.81 16.60
N MET A 127 6.15 -1.94 17.53
CA MET A 127 6.44 -2.23 18.94
C MET A 127 7.25 -3.50 19.10
N LYS A 128 6.83 -4.59 18.44
CA LYS A 128 7.51 -5.89 18.52
C LYS A 128 8.88 -5.89 17.84
N THR A 129 9.03 -5.16 16.73
CA THR A 129 10.30 -5.12 16.01
C THR A 129 11.33 -4.26 16.72
N HIS A 130 10.94 -3.06 17.17
CA HIS A 130 11.88 -2.06 17.68
C HIS A 130 11.98 -2.01 19.20
N GLY A 131 11.11 -2.73 19.91
CA GLY A 131 11.03 -2.68 21.37
C GLY A 131 10.50 -1.35 21.87
N TYR A 132 9.55 -0.77 21.14
CA TYR A 132 8.91 0.49 21.50
C TYR A 132 7.81 0.33 22.54
N ASP A 133 7.58 1.42 23.27
CA ASP A 133 6.29 1.75 23.85
C ASP A 133 5.29 2.20 22.79
N LEU A 134 4.01 2.28 23.16
CA LEU A 134 2.92 2.59 22.23
C LEU A 134 3.15 3.94 21.52
N TRP A 135 3.59 4.96 22.25
CA TRP A 135 3.74 6.31 21.71
C TRP A 135 4.82 6.39 20.63
N LYS A 136 6.00 5.81 20.85
CA LYS A 136 7.05 5.77 19.83
C LYS A 136 6.61 5.03 18.58
N ALA A 137 5.85 3.94 18.72
CA ALA A 137 5.31 3.21 17.57
C ALA A 137 4.31 4.06 16.76
N ILE A 138 3.43 4.81 17.44
CA ILE A 138 2.49 5.73 16.79
C ILE A 138 3.24 6.84 16.05
N VAL A 139 4.19 7.49 16.71
CA VAL A 139 4.97 8.59 16.11
C VAL A 139 5.75 8.12 14.88
N THR A 140 6.25 6.87 14.88
CA THR A 140 7.04 6.31 13.77
C THR A 140 6.28 6.28 12.45
N TRP A 141 4.98 5.94 12.44
CA TRP A 141 4.18 5.94 11.21
C TRP A 141 3.44 7.27 10.98
N LEU A 142 3.10 8.00 12.05
CA LEU A 142 2.37 9.25 11.94
C LEU A 142 3.26 10.38 11.39
N MET A 143 4.53 10.44 11.78
CA MET A 143 5.46 11.49 11.35
C MET A 143 5.67 11.51 9.82
N PRO A 144 6.03 10.38 9.16
CA PRO A 144 6.12 10.36 7.70
C PRO A 144 4.80 10.73 7.01
N LEU A 145 3.65 10.30 7.55
CA LEU A 145 2.33 10.66 7.01
C LEU A 145 2.08 12.16 7.07
N ILE A 146 2.40 12.82 8.19
CA ILE A 146 2.27 14.28 8.33
C ILE A 146 3.20 14.98 7.33
N ILE A 147 4.46 14.56 7.24
CA ILE A 147 5.45 15.18 6.35
C ILE A 147 5.00 15.09 4.88
N THR A 148 4.60 13.90 4.42
CA THR A 148 4.14 13.72 3.04
C THR A 148 2.87 14.52 2.74
N THR A 149 1.95 14.61 3.70
CA THR A 149 0.71 15.41 3.57
C THR A 149 1.02 16.90 3.43
N VAL A 150 1.90 17.45 4.28
CA VAL A 150 2.29 18.87 4.22
C VAL A 150 3.00 19.19 2.90
N LEU A 151 3.92 18.34 2.45
CA LEU A 151 4.61 18.51 1.16
C LEU A 151 3.64 18.45 -0.03
N ALA A 152 2.67 17.54 -0.01
CA ALA A 152 1.66 17.44 -1.05
C ALA A 152 0.78 18.71 -1.13
N ILE A 153 0.36 19.25 0.01
CA ILE A 153 -0.42 20.50 0.07
C ILE A 153 0.40 21.66 -0.50
N ALA A 154 1.66 21.82 -0.07
CA ALA A 154 2.54 22.88 -0.53
C ALA A 154 2.80 22.80 -2.05
N LEU A 155 2.94 21.60 -2.61
CA LEU A 155 3.09 21.42 -4.05
C LEU A 155 1.83 21.88 -4.81
N ILE A 156 0.65 21.47 -4.34
CA ILE A 156 -0.63 21.80 -4.98
C ILE A 156 -0.89 23.31 -4.94
N THR A 157 -0.56 23.99 -3.84
CA THR A 157 -0.75 25.44 -3.74
C THR A 157 0.19 26.21 -4.65
N ASN A 158 1.45 25.79 -4.76
CA ASN A 158 2.42 26.43 -5.67
C ASN A 158 2.09 26.21 -7.15
N LEU A 159 1.49 25.07 -7.53
CA LEU A 159 1.06 24.83 -8.91
C LEU A 159 -0.15 25.69 -9.33
N LYS A 160 -0.86 26.28 -8.37
CA LYS A 160 -2.03 27.14 -8.61
C LYS A 160 -1.70 28.64 -8.58
N ALA A 161 -0.48 28.99 -8.17
CA ALA A 161 0.04 30.36 -8.15
C ALA A 161 0.80 30.66 -9.44
#